data_AF-A0A832X3K2-F1
#
_entry.id   AF-A0A832X3K2-F1
#
_cell.length_a   1.000
_cell.length_b   1.000
_cell.length_c   1.000
_cell.angle_alpha   90.00
_cell.angle_beta   90.00
_cell.angle_gamma   90.00
#
_symmetry.space_group_name_H-M   'P 1'
#
loop_
_entity.id
_entity.type
_entity.pdbx_description
1 polymer ?
#
loop_
_entity_poly.entity_id
_entity_poly.type
_entity_poly.pdbx_seq_one_letter_code
_entity_poly.pdbx_strand_id
1 'polypeptide(L)'
;MTRGRHPDRALEKAEKIAIKRGLVHLYKRRPGLLADFSITTRELKTEVKIKRLRRIRTTPSGLEREAAEEIAGLRLFPASAEISRELWIYSPDYFWRFFRVTETGLVELGRDGSVLQHKAPPGTPASGSFVGTVVLRPVPAPGRADPAMTPQIPASTPVPASPSPPPGVAGTPSENDPSGNSPGDG
;
A
#
# COMPACT_ATOMS: atom_id res chain seq x y z
N MET A 1 16.51 -4.86 -14.42
CA MET A 1 15.44 -3.84 -14.49
C MET A 1 15.88 -2.62 -13.69
N THR A 2 16.27 -1.53 -14.35
CA THR A 2 16.61 -0.28 -13.65
C THR A 2 15.33 0.37 -13.12
N ARG A 3 15.13 0.34 -11.80
CA ARG A 3 14.11 1.16 -11.14
C ARG A 3 14.34 2.61 -11.58
N GLY A 4 13.38 3.20 -12.28
CA GLY A 4 13.50 4.55 -12.83
C GLY A 4 13.85 5.57 -11.73
N ARG A 5 14.42 6.71 -12.12
CA ARG A 5 14.78 7.78 -11.18
C ARG A 5 13.59 8.11 -10.28
N HIS A 6 13.84 8.12 -8.98
CA HIS A 6 12.83 8.39 -7.97
C HIS A 6 12.12 9.71 -8.24
N PRO A 7 10.80 9.80 -8.06
CA PRO A 7 10.05 10.96 -8.49
C PRO A 7 10.06 12.04 -7.39
N ASP A 8 11.22 12.61 -7.07
CA ASP A 8 11.38 13.63 -6.01
C ASP A 8 10.45 14.84 -6.26
N ARG A 9 10.35 15.28 -7.52
CA ARG A 9 9.40 16.32 -7.95
C ARG A 9 7.93 15.91 -7.79
N ALA A 10 7.61 14.62 -7.86
CA ALA A 10 6.24 14.16 -7.62
C ALA A 10 5.94 14.14 -6.12
N LEU A 11 6.93 13.82 -5.28
CA LEU A 11 6.80 13.87 -3.83
C LEU A 11 6.51 15.30 -3.35
N GLU A 12 7.28 16.30 -3.79
CA GLU A 12 7.03 17.71 -3.48
C GLU A 12 5.62 18.18 -3.89
N LYS A 13 5.12 17.68 -5.03
CA LYS A 13 3.76 17.99 -5.51
C LYS A 13 2.69 17.26 -4.72
N ALA A 14 2.94 16.00 -4.36
CA ALA A 14 2.05 15.20 -3.54
C ALA A 14 1.91 15.81 -2.15
N GLU A 15 3.00 16.27 -1.55
CA GLU A 15 3.02 16.93 -0.24
C GLU A 15 2.06 18.14 -0.22
N LYS A 16 2.07 18.99 -1.25
CA LYS A 16 1.13 20.12 -1.37
C LYS A 16 -0.34 19.70 -1.43
N ILE A 17 -0.64 18.50 -1.92
CA ILE A 17 -2.00 17.95 -1.95
C ILE A 17 -2.32 17.35 -0.57
N ALA A 18 -1.36 16.63 0.01
CA ALA A 18 -1.48 15.95 1.29
C ALA A 18 -1.69 16.93 2.45
N ILE A 19 -0.97 18.05 2.48
CA ILE A 19 -1.12 19.12 3.47
C ILE A 19 -2.55 19.68 3.49
N LYS A 20 -3.23 19.72 2.34
CA LYS A 20 -4.62 20.17 2.26
C LYS A 20 -5.61 19.15 2.83
N ARG A 21 -5.23 17.87 2.90
CA ARG A 21 -6.05 16.80 3.46
C ARG A 21 -5.82 16.63 4.96
N GLY A 22 -4.62 16.90 5.47
CA GLY A 22 -4.30 16.73 6.88
C GLY A 22 -2.82 16.92 7.21
N LEU A 23 -2.43 16.46 8.40
CA LEU A 23 -1.04 16.51 8.85
C LEU A 23 -0.22 15.46 8.11
N VAL A 24 0.91 15.86 7.51
CA VAL A 24 1.75 14.98 6.69
C VAL A 24 2.96 14.52 7.47
N HIS A 25 3.25 13.22 7.41
CA HIS A 25 4.47 12.62 7.95
C HIS A 25 5.24 11.90 6.83
N LEU A 26 6.35 12.51 6.39
CA LEU A 26 7.21 11.96 5.35
C LEU A 26 8.12 10.86 5.92
N TYR A 27 8.17 9.70 5.28
CA TYR A 27 9.06 8.62 5.70
C TYR A 27 10.47 8.83 5.16
N LYS A 28 11.48 8.57 6.01
CA LYS A 28 12.88 8.60 5.58
C LYS A 28 13.13 7.47 4.59
N ARG A 29 13.50 7.82 3.36
CA ARG A 29 13.69 6.89 2.25
C ARG A 29 14.65 5.74 2.60
N ARG A 30 14.17 4.52 2.44
CA ARG A 30 14.90 3.25 2.57
C ARG A 30 14.37 2.23 1.55
N PRO A 31 15.21 1.30 1.07
CA PRO A 31 14.74 0.15 0.30
C PRO A 31 13.68 -0.62 1.09
N GLY A 32 12.60 -1.04 0.42
CA GLY A 32 11.52 -1.81 1.05
C GLY A 32 10.43 -0.99 1.75
N LEU A 33 10.44 0.34 1.64
CA LEU A 33 9.35 1.18 2.17
C LEU A 33 8.00 0.87 1.51
N LEU A 34 7.04 0.49 2.35
CA LEU A 34 5.67 0.13 1.96
C LEU A 34 4.83 1.36 1.58
N ALA A 35 5.16 2.52 2.13
CA ALA A 35 4.54 3.82 1.87
C ALA A 35 5.64 4.89 1.76
N ASP A 36 5.34 6.01 1.10
CA ASP A 36 6.27 7.14 0.99
C ASP A 36 6.02 8.20 2.06
N PHE A 37 4.75 8.36 2.46
CA PHE A 37 4.34 9.23 3.57
C PHE A 37 2.97 8.79 4.11
N SER A 38 2.58 9.36 5.26
CA SER A 38 1.22 9.26 5.77
C SER A 38 0.55 10.62 5.93
N ILE A 39 -0.78 10.62 5.87
CA ILE A 39 -1.65 11.77 6.16
C ILE A 39 -2.48 11.41 7.38
N THR A 40 -2.49 12.24 8.40
CA THR A 40 -3.32 12.07 9.59
C THR A 40 -4.37 13.16 9.65
N THR A 41 -5.63 12.74 9.70
CA THR A 41 -6.78 13.61 10.01
C THR A 41 -7.32 13.24 11.39
N ARG A 42 -8.40 13.90 11.83
CA ARG A 42 -9.04 13.59 13.11
C ARG A 42 -9.60 12.17 13.17
N GLU A 43 -10.02 11.62 12.04
CA GLU A 43 -10.80 10.37 11.96
C GLU A 43 -10.02 9.22 11.33
N LEU A 44 -8.96 9.53 10.55
CA LEU A 44 -8.35 8.56 9.65
C LEU A 44 -6.84 8.83 9.51
N LYS A 45 -6.07 7.75 9.51
CA LYS A 45 -4.68 7.71 9.05
C LYS A 45 -4.65 7.13 7.64
N THR A 46 -4.06 7.84 6.69
CA THR A 46 -3.87 7.38 5.33
C THR A 46 -2.39 7.06 5.08
N GLU A 47 -2.08 5.81 4.74
CA GLU A 47 -0.76 5.40 4.26
C GLU A 47 -0.70 5.53 2.74
N VAL A 48 0.23 6.34 2.23
CA VAL A 48 0.27 6.72 0.81
C VAL A 48 1.53 6.17 0.13
N LYS A 49 1.35 5.53 -1.02
CA LYS A 49 2.43 5.20 -1.96
C LYS A 49 2.28 5.97 -3.26
N ILE A 50 3.33 6.62 -3.73
CA ILE A 50 3.39 7.31 -5.03
C ILE A 50 3.98 6.36 -6.07
N LYS A 51 3.29 6.22 -7.20
CA LYS A 51 3.81 5.53 -8.38
C LYS A 51 3.78 6.45 -9.59
N ARG A 52 4.92 6.57 -10.27
CA ARG A 52 4.99 7.23 -11.58
C ARG A 52 4.66 6.23 -12.67
N LEU A 53 3.64 6.51 -13.48
CA LEU A 53 3.28 5.70 -14.64
C LEU A 53 3.39 6.53 -15.92
N ARG A 54 3.89 5.91 -17.00
CA ARG A 54 4.02 6.59 -18.30
C ARG A 54 2.67 6.81 -18.98
N ARG A 55 1.69 5.96 -18.72
CA ARG A 55 0.35 6.00 -19.33
C ARG A 55 -0.71 5.95 -18.24
N ILE A 56 -1.33 7.10 -17.96
CA ILE A 56 -2.31 7.23 -16.86
C ILE A 56 -3.75 6.85 -17.26
N ARG A 57 -4.01 6.72 -18.57
CA ARG A 57 -5.33 6.36 -19.13
C ARG A 57 -5.62 4.84 -19.10
N THR A 58 -4.88 4.10 -18.29
CA THR A 58 -5.08 2.67 -18.12
C THR A 58 -6.34 2.41 -17.28
N THR A 59 -7.06 1.34 -17.63
CA THR A 59 -8.21 0.85 -16.85
C THR A 59 -7.76 0.46 -15.43
N PRO A 60 -8.65 0.44 -14.43
CA PRO A 60 -8.29 -0.01 -13.08
C PRO A 60 -7.57 -1.37 -13.06
N SER A 61 -8.02 -2.34 -13.85
CA SER A 61 -7.38 -3.67 -13.93
C SER A 61 -5.97 -3.63 -14.53
N GLY A 62 -5.72 -2.74 -15.51
CA GLY A 62 -4.36 -2.56 -16.01
C GLY A 62 -3.48 -1.83 -14.99
N LEU A 63 -4.05 -0.93 -14.20
CA LEU A 63 -3.35 -0.26 -13.11
C LEU A 63 -2.95 -1.24 -12.00
N GLU A 64 -3.85 -2.15 -11.62
CA GLU A 64 -3.56 -3.21 -10.65
C GLU A 64 -2.37 -4.07 -11.07
N ARG A 65 -2.27 -4.36 -12.38
CA ARG A 65 -1.13 -5.11 -12.93
C ARG A 65 0.16 -4.30 -12.90
N GLU A 66 0.12 -3.03 -13.33
CA GLU A 66 1.32 -2.18 -13.39
C GLU A 66 1.86 -1.77 -12.01
N ALA A 67 0.98 -1.67 -11.01
CA ALA A 67 1.31 -1.28 -9.64
C ALA A 67 1.19 -2.44 -8.64
N ALA A 68 1.27 -3.70 -9.10
CA ALA A 68 1.05 -4.87 -8.27
C ALA A 68 1.98 -4.92 -7.05
N GLU A 69 3.27 -4.56 -7.20
CA GLU A 69 4.25 -4.52 -6.11
C GLU A 69 3.86 -3.47 -5.06
N GLU A 70 3.48 -2.27 -5.49
CA GLU A 70 3.06 -1.20 -4.59
C GLU A 70 1.74 -1.53 -3.87
N ILE A 71 0.78 -2.12 -4.58
CA ILE A 71 -0.50 -2.56 -4.01
C ILE A 71 -0.28 -3.66 -2.97
N ALA A 72 0.57 -4.64 -3.27
CA ALA A 72 0.92 -5.69 -2.32
C ALA A 72 1.59 -5.10 -1.06
N GLY A 73 2.52 -4.16 -1.23
CA GLY A 73 3.16 -3.47 -0.10
C GLY A 73 2.17 -2.68 0.75
N LEU A 74 1.26 -1.94 0.13
CA LEU A 74 0.21 -1.20 0.85
C LEU A 74 -0.75 -2.14 1.59
N ARG A 75 -1.04 -3.32 1.04
CA ARG A 75 -1.92 -4.33 1.68
C ARG A 75 -1.34 -4.93 2.95
N LEU A 76 -0.05 -4.76 3.22
CA LEU A 76 0.55 -5.16 4.49
C LEU A 76 0.16 -4.24 5.65
N PHE A 77 -0.34 -3.03 5.37
CA PHE A 77 -0.97 -2.20 6.40
C PHE A 77 -2.35 -2.77 6.77
N PRO A 78 -2.75 -2.72 8.06
CA PRO A 78 -4.04 -3.21 8.49
C PRO A 78 -5.19 -2.55 7.72
N ALA A 79 -6.22 -3.33 7.40
CA ALA A 79 -7.48 -2.80 6.91
C ALA A 79 -8.36 -2.46 8.12
N SER A 80 -8.59 -1.18 8.40
CA SER A 80 -9.54 -0.75 9.44
C SER A 80 -10.28 0.52 9.03
N ALA A 81 -11.30 0.90 9.80
CA ALA A 81 -12.00 2.16 9.59
C ALA A 81 -11.09 3.37 9.85
N GLU A 82 -10.08 3.23 10.72
CA GLU A 82 -9.11 4.29 11.02
C GLU A 82 -7.87 4.29 10.12
N ILE A 83 -7.68 3.28 9.25
CA ILE A 83 -6.52 3.19 8.36
C ILE A 83 -6.96 3.06 6.90
N SER A 84 -6.64 4.08 6.09
CA SER A 84 -6.76 4.03 4.64
C SER A 84 -5.44 3.73 3.97
N ARG A 85 -5.48 2.93 2.91
CA ARG A 85 -4.34 2.59 2.06
C ARG A 85 -4.53 3.28 0.73
N GLU A 86 -3.65 4.18 0.34
CA GLU A 86 -3.81 4.96 -0.88
C GLU A 86 -2.62 4.83 -1.84
N LEU A 87 -2.94 4.56 -3.10
CA LEU A 87 -2.00 4.57 -4.22
C LEU A 87 -2.22 5.85 -5.04
N TRP A 88 -1.19 6.69 -5.12
CA TRP A 88 -1.22 7.96 -5.85
C TRP A 88 -0.42 7.83 -7.14
N ILE A 89 -1.12 7.94 -8.26
CA ILE A 89 -0.52 7.80 -9.60
C ILE A 89 -0.19 9.18 -10.15
N TYR A 90 1.06 9.35 -10.55
CA TYR A 90 1.56 10.56 -11.19
C TYR A 90 1.94 10.30 -12.64
N SER A 91 1.32 11.05 -13.56
CA SER A 91 1.68 11.07 -14.98
C SER A 91 2.78 12.10 -15.27
N PRO A 92 3.69 11.87 -16.24
CA PRO A 92 4.53 12.91 -16.83
C PRO A 92 3.76 14.15 -17.30
N ASP A 93 2.52 13.96 -17.76
CA ASP A 93 1.62 15.04 -18.19
C ASP A 93 0.99 15.81 -17.01
N TYR A 94 1.57 15.67 -15.81
CA TYR A 94 1.21 16.40 -14.58
C TYR A 94 -0.18 16.11 -13.99
N PHE A 95 -0.86 15.05 -14.43
CA PHE A 95 -2.11 14.60 -13.84
C PHE A 95 -1.88 13.64 -12.66
N TRP A 96 -2.70 13.82 -11.62
CA TRP A 96 -2.78 12.93 -10.47
C TRP A 96 -4.08 12.13 -10.52
N ARG A 97 -3.99 10.83 -10.22
CA ARG A 97 -5.14 9.99 -9.90
C ARG A 97 -4.90 9.35 -8.54
N PHE A 98 -5.94 9.26 -7.74
CA PHE A 98 -5.87 8.78 -6.38
C PHE A 98 -6.71 7.51 -6.28
N PHE A 99 -6.19 6.48 -5.65
CA PHE A 99 -6.91 5.23 -5.48
C PHE A 99 -6.80 4.75 -4.04
N ARG A 100 -7.93 4.35 -3.46
CA ARG A 100 -7.95 3.57 -2.23
C ARG A 100 -7.72 2.11 -2.58
N VAL A 101 -6.77 1.48 -1.91
CA VAL A 101 -6.50 0.06 -1.99
C VAL A 101 -7.41 -0.68 -1.02
N THR A 102 -8.32 -1.48 -1.58
CA THR A 102 -9.17 -2.40 -0.83
C THR A 102 -8.58 -3.81 -0.85
N GLU A 103 -9.19 -4.72 -0.10
CA GLU A 103 -8.83 -6.14 -0.13
C GLU A 103 -9.03 -6.74 -1.52
N THR A 104 -10.09 -6.31 -2.22
CA THR A 104 -10.51 -6.88 -3.50
C THR A 104 -9.98 -6.11 -4.72
N GLY A 105 -9.56 -4.85 -4.57
CA GLY A 105 -9.09 -4.07 -5.71
C GLY A 105 -8.81 -2.60 -5.39
N LEU A 106 -9.15 -1.72 -6.34
CA LEU A 106 -8.95 -0.28 -6.26
C LEU A 106 -10.26 0.49 -6.38
N VAL A 107 -10.41 1.54 -5.57
CA VAL A 107 -11.51 2.51 -5.65
C VAL A 107 -10.93 3.88 -5.94
N GLU A 108 -11.37 4.54 -7.02
CA GLU A 108 -10.87 5.87 -7.38
C GLU A 108 -11.36 6.95 -6.39
N LEU A 109 -10.46 7.85 -6.03
CA LEU A 109 -10.69 8.94 -5.07
C LEU A 109 -10.52 10.29 -5.76
N GLY A 110 -11.23 11.27 -5.21
CA GLY A 110 -11.09 12.68 -5.52
C GLY A 110 -9.80 13.24 -4.94
N ARG A 111 -9.49 14.49 -5.28
CA ARG A 111 -8.30 15.19 -4.78
C ARG A 111 -8.36 15.46 -3.28
N ASP A 112 -9.55 15.51 -2.71
CA ASP A 112 -9.86 15.64 -1.29
C ASP A 112 -9.85 14.29 -0.54
N GLY A 113 -9.78 13.17 -1.24
CA GLY A 113 -9.88 11.82 -0.67
C GLY A 113 -11.30 11.27 -0.60
N SER A 114 -12.30 11.99 -1.13
CA SER A 114 -13.66 11.47 -1.27
C SER A 114 -13.72 10.35 -2.31
N VAL A 115 -14.62 9.38 -2.15
CA VAL A 115 -14.79 8.31 -3.14
C VAL A 115 -15.45 8.88 -4.38
N LEU A 116 -14.79 8.78 -5.54
CA LEU A 116 -15.45 9.09 -6.80
C LEU A 116 -16.36 7.93 -7.16
N GLN A 117 -17.66 8.14 -6.98
CA GLN A 117 -18.64 7.19 -7.49
C GLN A 117 -18.49 7.15 -9.00
N HIS A 118 -18.03 6.02 -9.54
CA HIS A 118 -18.23 5.73 -10.95
C HIS A 118 -19.74 5.63 -11.15
N LYS A 119 -20.36 6.74 -11.55
CA LYS A 119 -21.73 6.72 -12.05
C LYS A 119 -21.72 5.72 -13.20
N ALA A 120 -22.28 4.54 -12.95
CA ALA A 120 -22.45 3.54 -13.98
C ALA A 120 -23.11 4.23 -15.18
N PRO A 121 -22.65 4.00 -16.42
CA PRO A 121 -23.28 4.60 -17.58
C PRO A 121 -24.79 4.31 -17.50
N PRO A 122 -25.65 5.34 -17.54
CA PRO A 122 -27.09 5.15 -17.49
C PRO A 122 -27.50 4.45 -18.79
N GLY A 123 -27.56 3.12 -18.77
CA GLY A 123 -27.80 2.35 -19.98
C GLY A 123 -27.45 0.87 -19.95
N THR A 124 -26.82 0.35 -18.90
CA THR A 124 -26.81 -1.11 -18.71
C THR A 124 -28.09 -1.49 -17.95
N PRO A 125 -29.14 -2.01 -18.60
CA PRO A 125 -30.27 -2.58 -17.87
C PRO A 125 -29.69 -3.64 -16.93
N ALA A 126 -30.04 -3.54 -15.66
CA ALA A 126 -29.72 -4.52 -14.65
C ALA A 126 -30.04 -5.90 -15.22
N SER A 127 -28.99 -6.66 -15.55
CA SER A 127 -29.13 -8.07 -15.89
C SER A 127 -29.63 -8.75 -14.63
N GLY A 128 -30.93 -9.04 -14.63
CA GLY A 128 -31.60 -9.97 -13.75
C GLY A 128 -31.38 -9.73 -12.26
N SER A 129 -32.37 -9.09 -11.64
CA SER A 129 -32.81 -9.56 -10.32
C SER A 129 -33.09 -11.06 -10.44
N PHE A 130 -32.12 -11.89 -10.07
CA PHE A 130 -32.37 -13.30 -9.82
C PHE A 130 -33.13 -13.35 -8.50
N VAL A 131 -34.45 -13.24 -8.58
CA VAL A 131 -35.32 -13.88 -7.59
C VAL A 131 -35.17 -15.37 -7.84
N GLY A 132 -34.07 -15.93 -7.34
CA GLY A 132 -33.88 -17.36 -7.27
C GLY A 132 -34.90 -17.90 -6.29
N THR A 133 -36.06 -18.33 -6.80
CA THR A 133 -36.85 -19.36 -6.15
C THR A 133 -35.89 -20.52 -5.88
N VAL A 134 -35.52 -20.70 -4.62
CA VAL A 134 -34.77 -21.87 -4.17
C VAL A 134 -35.69 -23.06 -4.35
N VAL A 135 -35.58 -23.73 -5.49
CA VAL A 135 -36.10 -25.10 -5.63
C VAL A 135 -35.18 -25.97 -4.80
N LEU A 136 -35.64 -26.28 -3.58
CA LEU A 136 -35.07 -27.33 -2.73
C LEU A 136 -35.10 -28.64 -3.53
N ARG A 137 -33.99 -28.99 -4.18
CA ARG A 137 -33.77 -30.36 -4.62
C ARG A 137 -33.54 -31.22 -3.37
N PRO A 138 -34.25 -32.35 -3.21
CA PRO A 138 -33.97 -33.30 -2.15
C PRO A 138 -32.53 -33.80 -2.28
N VAL A 139 -31.75 -33.61 -1.23
CA VAL A 139 -30.40 -34.18 -1.08
C VAL A 139 -30.56 -35.68 -0.84
N PRO A 140 -29.98 -36.57 -1.67
CA PRO A 140 -29.90 -37.99 -1.36
C PRO A 140 -28.97 -38.21 -0.16
N ALA A 141 -29.41 -39.07 0.76
CA ALA A 141 -28.77 -39.35 2.04
C ALA A 141 -27.30 -39.77 1.90
N PRO A 142 -26.39 -39.29 2.77
CA PRO A 142 -25.00 -39.73 2.78
C PRO A 142 -24.87 -41.16 3.32
N GLY A 143 -24.32 -42.02 2.47
CA GLY A 143 -23.83 -43.34 2.83
C GLY A 143 -22.66 -43.26 3.83
N ARG A 144 -22.94 -43.84 4.99
CA ARG A 144 -22.08 -44.53 5.96
C ARG A 144 -20.60 -44.78 5.57
N ALA A 145 -19.74 -44.26 6.45
CA ALA A 145 -18.47 -44.79 6.99
C ALA A 145 -17.27 -45.06 6.08
N ASP A 146 -16.14 -44.40 6.40
CA ASP A 146 -14.92 -45.11 6.79
C ASP A 146 -14.01 -44.27 7.71
N PRO A 147 -13.17 -44.92 8.55
CA PRO A 147 -12.60 -44.34 9.78
C PRO A 147 -11.23 -43.67 9.62
N ALA A 148 -11.03 -42.67 10.48
CA ALA A 148 -9.79 -42.28 11.17
C ALA A 148 -8.45 -42.43 10.41
N MET A 149 -8.00 -41.33 9.78
CA MET A 149 -6.57 -41.08 9.59
C MET A 149 -6.09 -40.08 10.65
N THR A 150 -5.38 -40.62 11.63
CA THR A 150 -4.55 -39.90 12.60
C THR A 150 -3.51 -39.04 11.87
N PRO A 151 -3.45 -37.71 12.08
CA PRO A 151 -2.34 -36.93 11.58
C PRO A 151 -1.08 -37.21 12.41
N GLN A 152 -0.09 -37.83 11.78
CA GLN A 152 1.28 -37.91 12.27
C GLN A 152 1.86 -36.49 12.36
N ILE A 153 2.23 -36.08 13.57
CA ILE A 153 2.97 -34.84 13.84
C ILE A 153 4.44 -35.11 13.45
N PRO A 154 5.00 -34.46 12.41
CA PRO A 154 6.42 -34.58 12.12
C PRO A 154 7.24 -33.92 13.23
N ALA A 155 8.25 -34.67 13.68
CA ALA A 155 9.16 -34.33 14.75
C ALA A 155 9.87 -32.98 14.52
N SER A 156 9.99 -32.24 15.61
CA SER A 156 10.75 -31.00 15.75
C SER A 156 12.14 -31.12 15.13
N THR A 157 12.40 -30.31 14.10
CA THR A 157 13.75 -30.12 13.56
C THR A 157 14.57 -29.31 14.59
N PRO A 158 15.79 -29.75 14.97
CA PRO A 158 16.65 -29.00 15.86
C PRO A 158 17.08 -27.68 15.21
N VAL A 159 16.91 -26.59 15.95
CA VAL A 159 17.33 -25.24 15.60
C VAL A 159 18.86 -25.20 15.47
N PRO A 160 19.45 -24.78 14.33
CA PRO A 160 20.89 -24.58 14.25
C PRO A 160 21.30 -23.42 15.16
N ALA A 161 22.35 -23.65 15.94
CA ALA A 161 22.93 -22.69 16.87
C ALA A 161 23.25 -21.36 16.16
N SER A 162 22.82 -20.26 16.78
CA SER A 162 23.17 -18.91 16.34
C SER A 162 24.69 -18.73 16.33
N PRO A 163 25.29 -18.19 15.25
CA PRO A 163 26.70 -17.82 15.25
C PRO A 163 26.93 -16.66 16.23
N SER A 164 27.93 -16.83 17.09
CA SER A 164 28.38 -15.82 18.05
C SER A 164 28.68 -14.49 17.34
N PRO A 165 28.38 -13.34 17.97
CA PRO A 165 28.78 -12.04 17.44
C PRO A 165 30.31 -11.92 17.42
N PRO A 166 30.89 -11.27 16.39
CA PRO A 166 32.32 -10.97 16.37
C PRO A 166 32.70 -10.04 17.53
N PRO A 167 33.93 -10.17 18.08
CA PRO A 167 34.41 -9.31 19.16
C PRO A 167 34.41 -7.84 18.73
N GLY A 168 33.98 -6.99 19.66
CA GLY A 168 33.79 -5.56 19.47
C GLY A 168 35.04 -4.87 18.93
N VAL A 169 34.84 -4.13 17.84
CA VAL A 169 35.83 -3.14 17.39
C VAL A 169 35.65 -1.93 18.30
N ALA A 170 36.59 -1.80 19.22
CA ALA A 170 36.76 -0.64 20.08
C ALA A 170 36.81 0.64 19.23
N GLY A 171 36.12 1.67 19.74
CA GLY A 171 35.91 2.92 19.05
C GLY A 171 37.19 3.68 18.71
N THR A 172 37.13 4.42 17.61
CA THR A 172 37.98 5.57 17.37
C THR A 172 37.16 6.84 17.65
N PRO A 173 37.59 7.71 18.58
CA PRO A 173 37.02 9.04 18.71
C PRO A 173 37.51 9.86 17.51
N SER A 174 36.57 10.26 16.65
CA SER A 174 36.88 11.24 15.60
C SER A 174 36.55 12.63 16.14
N GLU A 175 37.53 13.15 16.85
CA GLU A 175 37.73 14.56 17.14
C GLU A 175 37.94 15.28 15.81
N ASN A 176 37.01 16.16 15.46
CA ASN A 176 37.23 17.22 14.48
C ASN A 176 36.26 18.36 14.78
N ASP A 177 36.68 19.19 15.73
CA ASP A 177 36.41 20.62 15.69
C ASP A 177 37.07 21.20 14.43
N PRO A 178 36.39 22.11 13.73
CA PRO A 178 37.02 23.41 13.59
C PRO A 178 36.07 24.54 13.98
N SER A 179 36.49 25.20 15.06
CA SER A 179 36.28 26.63 15.28
C SER A 179 36.54 27.44 14.02
N GLY A 180 35.70 28.44 13.71
CA GLY A 180 36.13 29.53 12.84
C GLY A 180 35.01 30.35 12.18
N ASN A 181 34.95 31.63 12.56
CA ASN A 181 34.35 32.79 11.90
C ASN A 181 32.82 32.95 11.90
N SER A 182 32.24 34.14 12.03
CA SER A 182 32.54 35.47 12.61
C SER A 182 31.30 36.32 12.27
N PRO A 183 30.79 37.19 13.15
CA PRO A 183 29.71 38.11 12.78
C PRO A 183 30.30 39.36 12.12
N GLY A 184 29.72 39.78 11.00
CA GLY A 184 29.96 41.07 10.37
C GLY A 184 28.68 41.89 10.41
N ASP A 185 28.68 42.92 11.26
CA ASP A 185 27.71 44.01 11.27
C ASP A 185 27.81 44.85 9.99
N GLY A 186 26.65 45.32 9.52
CA GLY A 186 26.48 46.28 8.43
C GLY A 186 25.02 46.71 8.33
#